data_AF-A0A416G2Z9-F1
#
_entry.id   AF-A0A416G2Z9-F1
#
_cell.length_a   1.000
_cell.length_b   1.000
_cell.length_c   1.000
_cell.angle_alpha   90.00
_cell.angle_beta   90.00
_cell.angle_gamma   90.00
#
_symmetry.space_group_name_H-M   'P 1'
#
loop_
_entity.id
_entity.type
_entity.pdbx_description
1 polymer ?
#
loop_
_entity_poly.entity_id
_entity_poly.type
_entity_poly.pdbx_seq_one_letter_code
_entity_poly.pdbx_strand_id
1 'polypeptide(L)'
;MIIRLVQDIRKALENELYFVALSSALTLPDICGKAAYPTERSSRKRYILWYDEEIGKYEKNPEDKDDMPYLSGEVIYSLRCSLLHEGNPNMKNDSLRTNQPIDHFSLVIEKAKPFDIYSDSSSITRFGNEQKREYRMNIRRICMILCAVAEAYYKENGDKFHFNYEIIDWDEVTSHLPPIDMEKVFAELAKRDNEFYQGRKMGENE
;
A
#
# COMPACT_ATOMS: atom_id res chain seq x y z
N MET A 1 -11.85 -2.03 3.78
CA MET A 1 -10.65 -1.26 3.40
C MET A 1 -9.43 -2.14 3.14
N ILE A 2 -8.86 -2.84 4.15
CA ILE A 2 -7.57 -3.56 4.01
C ILE A 2 -7.59 -4.58 2.86
N ILE A 3 -8.66 -5.37 2.74
CA ILE A 3 -8.80 -6.36 1.66
C ILE A 3 -8.73 -5.70 0.28
N ARG A 4 -9.41 -4.57 0.07
CA ARG A 4 -9.37 -3.81 -1.20
C ARG A 4 -7.98 -3.26 -1.47
N LEU A 5 -7.33 -2.66 -0.46
CA LEU A 5 -5.96 -2.14 -0.59
C LEU A 5 -4.96 -3.24 -0.96
N VAL A 6 -5.05 -4.43 -0.33
CA VAL A 6 -4.22 -5.59 -0.66
C VAL A 6 -4.45 -6.05 -2.10
N GLN A 7 -5.71 -6.09 -2.55
CA GLN A 7 -6.04 -6.43 -3.94
C GLN A 7 -5.44 -5.42 -4.92
N ASP A 8 -5.52 -4.12 -4.61
CA ASP A 8 -4.94 -3.07 -5.45
C ASP A 8 -3.41 -3.16 -5.52
N ILE A 9 -2.73 -3.47 -4.40
CA ILE A 9 -1.28 -3.72 -4.39
C ILE A 9 -0.93 -4.92 -5.27
N ARG A 10 -1.67 -6.02 -5.17
CA ARG A 10 -1.45 -7.22 -6.00
C ARG A 10 -1.62 -6.91 -7.49
N LYS A 11 -2.69 -6.20 -7.86
CA LYS A 11 -2.90 -5.72 -9.25
C LYS A 11 -1.78 -4.80 -9.72
N ALA A 12 -1.27 -3.93 -8.85
CA ALA A 12 -0.13 -3.09 -9.18
C ALA A 12 1.13 -3.93 -9.48
N LEU A 13 1.41 -4.97 -8.70
CA LEU A 13 2.52 -5.89 -8.96
C LEU A 13 2.33 -6.71 -10.25
N GLU A 14 1.11 -7.16 -10.54
CA GLU A 14 0.76 -7.86 -11.79
C GLU A 14 1.03 -6.98 -13.03
N ASN A 15 0.74 -5.68 -12.90
CA ASN A 15 0.96 -4.69 -13.96
C ASN A 15 2.34 -4.00 -13.90
N GLU A 16 3.29 -4.55 -13.14
CA GLU A 16 4.67 -4.04 -13.03
C GLU A 16 4.76 -2.58 -12.51
N LEU A 17 3.76 -2.13 -11.76
CA LEU A 17 3.70 -0.80 -11.14
C LEU A 17 4.40 -0.80 -9.77
N TYR A 18 5.70 -1.10 -9.77
CA TYR A 18 6.47 -1.40 -8.55
C TYR A 18 6.45 -0.30 -7.48
N PHE A 19 6.60 0.97 -7.86
CA PHE A 19 6.59 2.07 -6.88
C PHE A 19 5.19 2.34 -6.31
N VAL A 20 4.15 2.12 -7.11
CA VAL A 20 2.75 2.21 -6.63
C VAL A 20 2.48 1.09 -5.64
N ALA A 21 2.87 -0.15 -5.99
CA ALA A 21 2.75 -1.30 -5.11
C ALA A 21 3.53 -1.08 -3.79
N LEU A 22 4.80 -0.67 -3.87
CA LEU A 22 5.65 -0.44 -2.71
C LEU A 22 5.10 0.65 -1.80
N SER A 23 4.76 1.82 -2.37
CA SER A 23 4.25 2.95 -1.60
C SER A 23 2.97 2.58 -0.85
N SER A 24 2.06 1.87 -1.50
CA SER A 24 0.81 1.40 -0.90
C SER A 24 1.06 0.30 0.14
N ALA A 25 1.92 -0.69 -0.14
CA ALA A 25 2.23 -1.78 0.78
C ALA A 25 2.88 -1.28 2.09
N LEU A 26 3.75 -0.27 2.00
CA LEU A 26 4.41 0.34 3.16
C LEU A 26 3.45 1.02 4.14
N THR A 27 2.19 1.26 3.75
CA THR A 27 1.13 1.78 4.66
C THR A 27 0.45 0.68 5.48
N LEU A 28 0.57 -0.59 5.09
CA LEU A 28 -0.11 -1.69 5.78
C LEU A 28 0.33 -1.83 7.26
N PRO A 29 1.62 -1.70 7.63
CA PRO A 29 2.03 -1.71 9.02
C PRO A 29 1.54 -0.49 9.83
N ASP A 30 1.35 0.68 9.20
CA ASP A 30 0.74 1.84 9.87
C ASP A 30 -0.71 1.52 10.27
N ILE A 31 -1.47 0.91 9.36
CA ILE A 31 -2.87 0.53 9.55
C ILE A 31 -2.98 -0.56 10.62
N CYS A 32 -2.22 -1.64 10.47
CA CYS A 32 -2.30 -2.79 11.38
C CYS A 32 -1.72 -2.44 12.76
N GLY A 33 -0.63 -1.68 12.83
CA GLY A 33 -0.06 -1.19 14.08
C GLY A 33 -1.02 -0.28 14.84
N LYS A 34 -1.81 0.56 14.16
CA LYS A 34 -2.86 1.36 14.82
C LYS A 34 -3.94 0.48 15.47
N ALA A 35 -4.35 -0.60 14.82
CA ALA A 35 -5.33 -1.54 15.36
C ALA A 35 -4.75 -2.40 16.49
N ALA A 36 -3.50 -2.86 16.35
CA ALA A 36 -2.81 -3.67 17.35
C ALA A 36 -2.52 -2.90 18.65
N TYR A 37 -2.14 -1.62 18.53
CA TYR A 37 -1.62 -0.82 19.63
C TYR A 37 -2.39 0.50 19.81
N PRO A 38 -3.70 0.48 20.13
CA PRO A 38 -4.54 1.69 20.13
C PRO A 38 -4.14 2.74 21.18
N THR A 39 -3.44 2.35 22.25
CA THR A 39 -3.01 3.24 23.33
C THR A 39 -1.64 3.89 23.10
N GLU A 40 -0.79 3.31 22.25
CA GLU A 40 0.50 3.90 21.89
C GLU A 40 0.28 5.09 20.96
N ARG A 41 0.74 6.27 21.35
CA ARG A 41 0.48 7.53 20.63
C ARG A 41 1.38 7.69 19.40
N SER A 42 2.60 7.16 19.46
CA SER A 42 3.57 7.30 18.37
C SER A 42 3.25 6.35 17.22
N SER A 43 2.92 6.90 16.05
CA SER A 43 2.75 6.12 14.81
C SER A 43 4.00 5.29 14.49
N ARG A 44 5.18 5.89 14.61
CA ARG A 44 6.48 5.21 14.46
C ARG A 44 6.58 3.97 15.34
N LYS A 45 6.27 4.09 16.63
CA LYS A 45 6.37 2.94 17.55
C LYS A 45 5.38 1.84 17.19
N ARG A 46 4.12 2.18 16.91
CA ARG A 46 3.11 1.19 16.50
C ARG A 46 3.52 0.44 15.24
N TYR A 47 4.06 1.16 14.26
CA TYR A 47 4.57 0.58 13.02
C TYR A 47 5.67 -0.44 13.28
N ILE A 48 6.71 -0.02 14.00
CA ILE A 48 7.89 -0.86 14.28
C ILE A 48 7.49 -2.07 15.10
N LEU A 49 6.70 -1.89 16.17
CA LEU A 49 6.24 -2.99 17.02
C LEU A 49 5.47 -4.03 16.22
N TRP A 50 4.48 -3.61 15.44
CA TRP A 50 3.68 -4.53 14.64
C TRP A 50 4.53 -5.23 13.57
N TYR A 51 5.39 -4.49 12.87
CA TYR A 51 6.26 -5.09 11.86
C TYR A 51 7.20 -6.12 12.49
N ASP A 52 7.89 -5.78 13.58
CA ASP A 52 8.85 -6.68 14.22
C ASP A 52 8.17 -7.94 14.77
N GLU A 53 6.96 -7.80 15.34
CA GLU A 53 6.18 -8.91 15.89
C GLU A 53 5.63 -9.83 14.80
N GLU A 54 5.10 -9.30 13.70
CA GLU A 54 4.42 -10.10 12.68
C GLU A 54 5.35 -10.56 11.55
N ILE A 55 6.41 -9.79 11.25
CA ILE A 55 7.30 -9.99 10.10
C ILE A 55 8.76 -10.06 10.51
N GLY A 56 9.27 -9.02 11.17
CA GLY A 56 10.70 -8.82 11.42
C GLY A 56 11.38 -9.96 12.18
N LYS A 57 10.67 -10.63 13.09
CA LYS A 57 11.18 -11.83 13.78
C LYS A 57 11.55 -12.99 12.86
N TYR A 58 11.03 -13.02 11.63
CA TYR A 58 11.35 -14.01 10.60
C TYR A 58 12.38 -13.51 9.58
N GLU A 59 12.61 -12.19 9.51
CA GLU A 59 13.63 -11.59 8.63
C GLU A 59 15.05 -11.67 9.24
N LYS A 60 15.14 -11.82 10.57
CA LYS A 60 16.41 -11.98 11.28
C LYS A 60 16.72 -13.45 11.53
N ASN A 61 17.91 -13.90 11.12
CA ASN A 61 18.41 -15.22 11.53
C ASN A 61 18.68 -15.20 13.06
N PRO A 62 18.02 -16.05 13.87
CA PRO A 62 18.22 -16.11 15.32
C PRO A 62 19.64 -16.48 15.74
N GLU A 63 20.38 -17.19 14.88
CA GLU A 63 21.74 -17.66 15.14
C GLU A 63 22.81 -16.77 14.49
N ASP A 64 22.43 -15.59 14.00
CA ASP A 64 23.35 -14.67 13.35
C ASP A 64 24.39 -14.11 14.33
N LYS A 65 25.66 -14.49 14.11
CA LYS A 65 26.81 -14.05 14.91
C LYS A 65 27.48 -12.80 14.34
N ASP A 66 27.23 -12.51 13.06
CA ASP A 66 27.88 -11.42 12.33
C ASP A 66 27.06 -10.12 12.34
N ASP A 67 25.87 -10.15 12.95
CA ASP A 67 24.89 -9.06 12.99
C ASP A 67 24.68 -8.51 11.57
N MET A 68 24.29 -9.38 10.65
CA MET A 68 24.03 -9.04 9.26
C MET A 68 22.91 -8.00 9.16
N PRO A 69 23.00 -7.04 8.22
CA PRO A 69 21.87 -6.18 7.89
C PRO A 69 20.62 -7.01 7.59
N TYR A 70 19.48 -6.61 8.15
CA TYR A 70 18.19 -7.24 7.91
C TYR A 70 17.07 -6.18 7.89
N LEU A 71 15.90 -6.55 7.36
CA LEU A 71 14.72 -5.69 7.34
C LEU A 71 14.06 -5.68 8.72
N SER A 72 14.58 -4.87 9.63
CA SER A 72 13.86 -4.52 10.86
C SER A 72 12.71 -3.56 10.57
N GLY A 73 11.76 -3.47 11.51
CA GLY A 73 10.69 -2.49 11.46
C GLY A 73 11.21 -1.06 11.38
N GLU A 74 12.39 -0.77 11.94
CA GLU A 74 13.02 0.56 11.81
C GLU A 74 13.50 0.83 10.38
N VAL A 75 14.10 -0.15 9.71
CA VAL A 75 14.56 -0.03 8.31
C VAL A 75 13.37 0.19 7.38
N ILE A 76 12.29 -0.60 7.54
CA ILE A 76 11.09 -0.49 6.71
C ILE A 76 10.32 0.82 7.01
N TYR A 77 10.22 1.23 8.28
CA TYR A 77 9.65 2.53 8.64
C TYR A 77 10.46 3.69 8.04
N SER A 78 11.80 3.60 8.09
CA SER A 78 12.69 4.60 7.49
C SER A 78 12.46 4.73 5.98
N LEU A 79 12.43 3.60 5.27
CA LEU A 79 12.13 3.56 3.84
C LEU A 79 10.75 4.15 3.53
N ARG A 80 9.73 3.82 4.32
CA ARG A 80 8.38 4.38 4.20
C ARG A 80 8.39 5.91 4.35
N CYS A 81 9.09 6.46 5.32
CA CYS A 81 9.18 7.91 5.50
C CYS A 81 9.90 8.58 4.32
N SER A 82 11.07 8.09 3.94
CA SER A 82 11.83 8.65 2.81
C SER A 82 11.05 8.59 1.50
N LEU A 83 10.41 7.45 1.20
CA LEU A 83 9.68 7.29 -0.04
C LEU A 83 8.42 8.16 -0.09
N LEU A 84 7.59 8.14 0.97
CA LEU A 84 6.30 8.81 0.96
C LEU A 84 6.37 10.33 1.23
N HIS A 85 7.39 10.81 1.92
CA HIS A 85 7.52 12.24 2.25
C HIS A 85 8.55 12.98 1.42
N GLU A 86 9.53 12.28 0.87
CA GLU A 86 10.64 12.91 0.12
C GLU A 86 10.77 12.39 -1.31
N GLY A 87 10.01 11.35 -1.69
CA GLY A 87 10.17 10.68 -2.99
C GLY A 87 11.51 9.95 -3.12
N ASN A 88 12.19 9.67 -1.99
CA ASN A 88 13.50 9.03 -1.97
C ASN A 88 13.35 7.54 -1.65
N PRO A 89 13.57 6.63 -2.61
CA PRO A 89 13.40 5.18 -2.43
C PRO A 89 14.61 4.54 -1.71
N ASN A 90 15.01 5.12 -0.59
CA ASN A 90 16.16 4.70 0.22
C ASN A 90 15.85 4.82 1.72
N MET A 91 16.56 4.07 2.55
CA MET A 91 16.49 4.20 4.01
C MET A 91 17.53 5.21 4.52
N LYS A 92 17.32 5.75 5.71
CA LYS A 92 18.21 6.69 6.38
C LYS A 92 18.67 6.14 7.73
N ASN A 93 19.97 6.03 7.91
CA ASN A 93 20.57 5.54 9.16
C ASN A 93 20.22 6.40 10.38
N ASP A 94 20.08 7.72 10.21
CA ASP A 94 19.75 8.66 11.30
C ASP A 94 18.42 8.34 12.01
N SER A 95 17.54 7.59 11.35
CA SER A 95 16.25 7.19 11.88
C SER A 95 16.27 5.82 12.58
N LEU A 96 17.39 5.11 12.56
CA LEU A 96 17.58 3.79 13.17
C LEU A 96 18.16 3.94 14.58
N ARG A 97 17.70 3.12 15.52
CA ARG A 97 18.22 3.04 16.89
C ARG A 97 19.32 1.98 17.04
N THR A 98 19.74 1.36 15.94
CA THR A 98 20.88 0.43 15.90
C THR A 98 22.20 1.18 15.77
N ASN A 99 23.24 0.64 16.39
CA ASN A 99 24.62 1.13 16.29
C ASN A 99 25.32 0.69 15.00
N GLN A 100 24.66 -0.14 14.16
CA GLN A 100 25.25 -0.68 12.94
C GLN A 100 24.47 -0.22 11.70
N PRO A 101 24.96 0.81 10.98
CA PRO A 101 24.26 1.37 9.82
C PRO A 101 24.22 0.38 8.64
N ILE A 102 23.30 0.64 7.70
CA ILE A 102 23.33 0.07 6.36
C ILE A 102 23.97 1.11 5.45
N ASP A 103 25.18 0.84 4.95
CA ASP A 103 25.95 1.79 4.14
C ASP A 103 25.41 1.89 2.71
N HIS A 104 24.90 0.78 2.18
CA HIS A 104 24.29 0.75 0.86
C HIS A 104 22.99 -0.05 0.87
N PHE A 105 21.87 0.65 0.62
CA PHE A 105 20.57 0.03 0.48
C PHE A 105 20.10 0.15 -0.97
N SER A 106 19.66 -0.95 -1.56
CA SER A 106 19.19 -0.99 -2.95
C SER A 106 17.82 -1.63 -3.06
N LEU A 107 17.00 -1.13 -3.98
CA LEU A 107 15.76 -1.79 -4.37
C LEU A 107 15.99 -2.65 -5.61
N VAL A 108 15.48 -3.88 -5.57
CA VAL A 108 15.48 -4.81 -6.70
C VAL A 108 14.07 -4.91 -7.27
N ILE A 109 13.96 -4.59 -8.56
CA ILE A 109 12.73 -4.77 -9.35
C ILE A 109 12.86 -6.09 -10.11
N GLU A 110 11.85 -6.94 -9.98
CA GLU A 110 11.81 -8.23 -10.65
C GLU A 110 10.38 -8.58 -11.10
N LYS A 111 10.27 -9.14 -12.30
CA LYS A 111 8.99 -9.59 -12.88
C LYS A 111 8.43 -10.81 -12.13
N ALA A 112 7.15 -11.09 -12.37
CA ALA A 112 6.51 -12.32 -11.91
C ALA A 112 7.33 -13.55 -12.38
N LYS A 113 7.54 -14.51 -11.48
CA LYS A 113 8.23 -15.78 -11.76
C LYS A 113 7.22 -16.92 -11.66
N PRO A 114 7.43 -18.05 -12.37
CA PRO A 114 6.49 -19.17 -12.33
C PRO A 114 6.21 -19.74 -10.93
N PHE A 115 7.13 -19.57 -9.98
CA PHE A 115 7.02 -20.10 -8.61
C PHE A 115 7.01 -19.00 -7.54
N ASP A 116 6.96 -17.72 -7.93
CA ASP A 116 6.98 -16.58 -7.01
C ASP A 116 8.08 -16.60 -5.93
N ILE A 117 9.24 -17.16 -6.27
CA ILE A 117 10.41 -17.20 -5.38
C ILE A 117 11.25 -15.94 -5.60
N TYR A 118 11.30 -15.10 -4.58
CA TYR A 118 12.04 -13.86 -4.53
C TYR A 118 12.92 -13.82 -3.28
N SER A 119 14.12 -13.26 -3.41
CA SER A 119 15.07 -13.18 -2.31
C SER A 119 15.65 -11.77 -2.20
N ASP A 120 15.87 -11.37 -0.97
CA ASP A 120 16.74 -10.25 -0.66
C ASP A 120 18.20 -10.72 -0.60
N SER A 121 19.13 -9.78 -0.51
CA SER A 121 20.54 -10.09 -0.24
C SER A 121 21.12 -9.15 0.81
N SER A 122 21.86 -9.71 1.75
CA SER A 122 22.60 -8.96 2.76
C SER A 122 24.08 -9.33 2.70
N SER A 123 24.96 -8.35 2.82
CA SER A 123 26.41 -8.57 2.80
C SER A 123 27.14 -7.64 3.75
N ILE A 124 28.20 -8.17 4.37
CA ILE A 124 29.22 -7.40 5.07
C ILE A 124 30.54 -7.67 4.34
N THR A 125 31.13 -6.63 3.77
CA THR A 125 32.45 -6.73 3.13
C THR A 125 33.48 -6.00 3.99
N ARG A 126 34.59 -6.67 4.31
CA ARG A 126 35.68 -6.10 5.10
C ARG A 126 36.89 -5.90 4.20
N PHE A 127 37.36 -4.65 4.08
CA PHE A 127 38.54 -4.27 3.33
C PHE A 127 39.50 -3.51 4.27
N GLY A 128 40.52 -4.22 4.79
CA GLY A 128 41.41 -3.65 5.80
C GLY A 128 40.63 -3.28 7.06
N ASN A 129 40.68 -2.00 7.45
CA ASN A 129 39.95 -1.46 8.60
C ASN A 129 38.55 -0.93 8.25
N GLU A 130 38.19 -0.91 6.96
CA GLU A 130 36.88 -0.46 6.52
C GLU A 130 35.91 -1.64 6.44
N GLN A 131 34.70 -1.44 6.95
CA GLN A 131 33.58 -2.36 6.82
C GLN A 131 32.49 -1.68 6.02
N LYS A 132 31.96 -2.37 5.01
CA LYS A 132 30.79 -1.95 4.24
C LYS A 132 29.65 -2.94 4.41
N ARG A 133 28.50 -2.44 4.82
CA ARG A 133 27.26 -3.18 5.10
C ARG A 133 26.23 -2.85 4.02
N GLU A 134 25.75 -3.86 3.30
CA GLU A 134 24.84 -3.65 2.19
C GLU A 134 23.58 -4.52 2.35
N TYR A 135 22.44 -3.97 1.94
CA TYR A 135 21.17 -4.70 1.87
C TYR A 135 20.47 -4.40 0.56
N ARG A 136 20.05 -5.43 -0.17
CA ARG A 136 19.22 -5.30 -1.37
C ARG A 136 17.86 -5.94 -1.12
N MET A 137 16.82 -5.11 -1.18
CA MET A 137 15.44 -5.51 -0.94
C MET A 137 14.69 -5.69 -2.25
N ASN A 138 14.09 -6.85 -2.46
CA ASN A 138 13.21 -7.11 -3.59
C ASN A 138 11.82 -6.51 -3.35
N ILE A 139 11.38 -5.61 -4.23
CA ILE A 139 10.10 -4.90 -4.08
C ILE A 139 8.91 -5.87 -4.09
N ARG A 140 8.92 -6.86 -4.98
CA ARG A 140 7.83 -7.81 -5.10
C ARG A 140 7.73 -8.68 -3.85
N ARG A 141 8.87 -9.18 -3.35
CA ARG A 141 8.96 -9.94 -2.10
C ARG A 141 8.32 -9.19 -0.94
N ILE A 142 8.78 -7.98 -0.65
CA ILE A 142 8.30 -7.23 0.53
C ILE A 142 6.82 -6.86 0.39
N CYS A 143 6.36 -6.50 -0.81
CA CYS A 143 4.94 -6.22 -1.04
C CYS A 143 4.07 -7.47 -0.81
N MET A 144 4.51 -8.64 -1.27
CA MET A 144 3.80 -9.91 -1.07
C MET A 144 3.72 -10.27 0.42
N ILE A 145 4.83 -10.15 1.16
CA ILE A 145 4.86 -10.41 2.61
C ILE A 145 3.91 -9.47 3.35
N LEU A 146 4.03 -8.15 3.13
CA LEU A 146 3.19 -7.14 3.78
C LEU A 146 1.70 -7.39 3.49
N CYS A 147 1.36 -7.71 2.24
CA CYS A 147 -0.01 -8.02 1.86
C CYS A 147 -0.54 -9.27 2.56
N ALA A 148 0.22 -10.37 2.53
CA ALA A 148 -0.20 -11.64 3.11
C ALA A 148 -0.40 -11.54 4.62
N VAL A 149 0.57 -10.94 5.33
CA VAL A 149 0.53 -10.80 6.78
C VAL A 149 -0.54 -9.81 7.23
N ALA A 150 -0.69 -8.67 6.56
CA ALA A 150 -1.75 -7.72 6.89
C ALA A 150 -3.16 -8.29 6.62
N GLU A 151 -3.32 -9.04 5.52
CA GLU A 151 -4.58 -9.72 5.21
C GLU A 151 -4.93 -10.78 6.26
N ALA A 152 -3.97 -11.60 6.67
CA ALA A 152 -4.15 -12.60 7.72
C ALA A 152 -4.47 -11.94 9.07
N TYR A 153 -3.67 -10.94 9.47
CA TYR A 153 -3.88 -10.20 10.71
C TYR A 153 -5.27 -9.56 10.77
N TYR A 154 -5.74 -8.97 9.67
CA TYR A 154 -7.09 -8.40 9.59
C TYR A 154 -8.19 -9.46 9.75
N LYS A 155 -8.05 -10.62 9.12
CA LYS A 155 -9.04 -11.72 9.22
C LYS A 155 -9.14 -12.24 10.66
N GLU A 156 -8.02 -12.33 11.36
CA GLU A 156 -7.97 -12.87 12.73
C GLU A 156 -8.34 -11.84 13.80
N ASN A 157 -8.17 -10.54 13.52
CA ASN A 157 -8.32 -9.46 14.49
C ASN A 157 -9.33 -8.39 14.04
N GLY A 158 -10.34 -8.78 13.25
CA GLY A 158 -11.27 -7.85 12.62
C GLY A 158 -11.98 -6.91 13.60
N ASP A 159 -12.20 -7.35 14.84
CA ASP A 159 -12.78 -6.59 15.95
C ASP A 159 -11.91 -5.39 16.39
N LYS A 160 -10.58 -5.45 16.19
CA LYS A 160 -9.65 -4.36 16.50
C LYS A 160 -9.70 -3.22 15.46
N PHE A 161 -10.34 -3.45 14.31
CA PHE A 161 -10.40 -2.48 13.24
C PHE A 161 -11.73 -1.73 13.26
N HIS A 162 -11.65 -0.41 13.39
CA HIS A 162 -12.82 0.47 13.36
C HIS A 162 -12.71 1.45 12.19
N PHE A 163 -13.66 1.35 11.26
CA PHE A 163 -13.77 2.23 10.10
C PHE A 163 -15.10 2.99 10.19
N ASN A 164 -15.04 4.33 10.22
CA ASN A 164 -16.21 5.19 10.23
C ASN A 164 -16.37 5.93 8.89
N TYR A 165 -16.48 5.15 7.82
CA TYR A 165 -16.68 5.66 6.46
C TYR A 165 -17.19 4.51 5.56
N GLU A 166 -17.73 4.88 4.41
CA GLU A 166 -18.20 3.97 3.37
C GLU A 166 -17.42 4.19 2.08
N ILE A 167 -17.17 3.11 1.32
CA ILE A 167 -16.60 3.16 -0.03
C ILE A 167 -17.65 2.59 -0.97
N ILE A 168 -18.14 3.41 -1.90
CA ILE A 168 -19.15 3.03 -2.89
C ILE A 168 -18.48 2.87 -4.24
N ASP A 169 -18.55 1.67 -4.81
CA ASP A 169 -18.18 1.40 -6.20
C ASP A 169 -19.43 1.67 -7.07
N TRP A 170 -19.52 2.88 -7.62
CA TRP A 170 -20.72 3.33 -8.34
C TRP A 170 -20.99 2.52 -9.61
N ASP A 171 -19.94 2.04 -10.28
CA ASP A 171 -20.07 1.17 -11.45
C ASP A 171 -20.66 -0.18 -11.04
N GLU A 172 -20.21 -0.77 -9.92
CA GLU A 172 -20.81 -1.99 -9.38
C GLU A 172 -22.28 -1.79 -8.99
N VAL A 173 -22.58 -0.70 -8.27
CA VAL A 173 -23.94 -0.37 -7.82
C VAL A 173 -24.89 -0.15 -9.00
N THR A 174 -24.44 0.47 -10.08
CA THR A 174 -25.28 0.79 -11.25
C THR A 174 -25.23 -0.27 -12.34
N SER A 175 -24.46 -1.34 -12.18
CA SER A 175 -24.27 -2.39 -13.20
C SER A 175 -25.56 -3.07 -13.68
N HIS A 176 -26.60 -3.06 -12.83
CA HIS A 176 -27.92 -3.61 -13.13
C HIS A 176 -28.89 -2.59 -13.76
N LEU A 177 -28.54 -1.31 -13.77
CA LEU A 177 -29.37 -0.28 -14.40
C LEU A 177 -29.26 -0.42 -15.92
N PRO A 178 -30.38 -0.33 -16.65
CA PRO A 178 -30.33 -0.35 -18.10
C PRO A 178 -29.54 0.85 -18.60
N PRO A 179 -28.80 0.71 -19.72
CA PRO A 179 -28.15 1.84 -20.36
C PRO A 179 -29.18 2.94 -20.60
N ILE A 180 -28.79 4.19 -20.37
CA ILE A 180 -29.67 5.32 -20.69
C ILE A 180 -29.85 5.33 -22.21
N ASP A 181 -31.11 5.15 -22.63
CA ASP A 181 -31.50 5.33 -24.02
C ASP A 181 -31.49 6.83 -24.34
N MET A 182 -30.35 7.30 -24.83
CA MET A 182 -30.14 8.70 -25.18
C MET A 182 -31.11 9.16 -26.28
N GLU A 183 -31.50 8.29 -27.22
CA GLU A 183 -32.49 8.65 -28.26
C GLU A 183 -33.85 8.94 -27.63
N LYS A 184 -34.29 8.10 -26.69
CA LYS A 184 -35.53 8.30 -25.95
C LYS A 184 -35.49 9.59 -25.10
N VAL A 185 -34.37 9.86 -24.44
CA VAL A 185 -34.18 11.09 -23.66
C VAL A 185 -34.26 12.33 -24.56
N PHE A 186 -33.58 12.34 -25.71
CA PHE A 186 -33.64 13.45 -26.65
C PHE A 186 -35.05 13.63 -27.24
N ALA A 187 -35.76 12.53 -27.53
CA ALA A 187 -37.14 12.59 -28.02
C ALA A 187 -38.10 13.19 -26.97
N GLU A 188 -37.94 12.87 -25.69
CA GLU A 188 -38.74 13.45 -24.59
C GLU A 188 -38.41 14.92 -24.34
N LEU A 189 -37.13 15.32 -24.42
CA LEU A 189 -36.72 16.72 -24.34
C LEU A 189 -37.30 17.55 -25.49
N ALA A 190 -37.23 17.05 -26.73
CA ALA A 190 -37.80 17.72 -27.90
C ALA A 190 -39.33 17.86 -27.83
N LYS A 191 -40.03 16.90 -27.23
CA LYS A 191 -41.48 17.00 -26.97
C LYS A 191 -41.80 18.09 -25.95
N ARG A 192 -41.02 18.16 -24.86
CA ARG A 192 -41.19 19.20 -23.81
C ARG A 192 -40.96 20.61 -24.35
N ASP A 193 -39.98 20.80 -25.23
CA ASP A 193 -39.77 22.10 -25.89
C ASP A 193 -40.97 22.48 -26.76
N ASN A 194 -41.50 21.54 -27.56
CA ASN A 194 -42.69 21.80 -28.39
C ASN A 194 -43.95 22.15 -27.57
N GLU A 195 -44.18 21.49 -26.43
CA GLU A 195 -45.29 21.83 -25.52
C GLU A 195 -45.13 23.24 -24.91
N PHE A 196 -43.89 23.63 -24.57
CA PHE A 196 -43.58 24.97 -24.06
C PHE A 196 -43.82 26.07 -25.12
N TYR A 197 -43.50 25.80 -26.40
CA TYR A 197 -43.79 26.72 -27.50
C TYR A 197 -45.27 26.78 -27.91
N GLN A 198 -46.03 25.69 -27.73
CA GLN A 198 -47.47 25.70 -27.96
C GLN A 198 -48.25 26.41 -26.84
N GLY A 199 -47.82 26.32 -25.58
CA GLY A 199 -48.42 27.05 -24.46
C GLY A 199 -48.26 28.57 -24.52
N ARG A 200 -47.20 29.09 -25.17
CA ARG A 200 -47.04 30.53 -25.40
C ARG A 200 -47.94 31.09 -26.52
N LYS A 201 -48.48 30.25 -27.40
CA LYS A 201 -49.37 30.70 -28.49
C LYS A 201 -50.84 30.88 -28.09
N MET A 202 -51.21 30.57 -26.84
CA MET A 202 -52.58 30.76 -26.32
C MET A 202 -52.74 31.98 -25.39
N GLY A 203 -51.75 32.86 -25.31
CA GLY A 203 -51.74 34.03 -24.42
C GLY A 203 -51.75 35.40 -25.10
N GLU A 204 -52.12 35.49 -26.37
CA GLU A 204 -52.36 36.77 -27.07
C GLU A 204 -53.75 36.72 -27.70
N ASN A 205 -54.76 37.11 -26.92
CA ASN A 205 -56.01 37.71 -27.38
C ASN A 205 -56.84 38.10 -26.15
N GLU A 206 -56.56 39.29 -25.62
CA GLU A 206 -57.55 40.22 -25.04
C GLU A 206 -56.99 41.65 -25.13
#